data_AF-A0A8T5SRK6-F1
#
_entry.id   AF-A0A8T5SRK6-F1
#
_cell.length_a   1.000
_cell.length_b   1.000
_cell.length_c   1.000
_cell.angle_alpha   90.00
_cell.angle_beta   90.00
_cell.angle_gamma   90.00
#
_symmetry.space_group_name_H-M   'P 1'
#
loop_
_entity.id
_entity.type
_entity.pdbx_description
1 polymer ?
#
loop_
_entity_poly.entity_id
_entity_poly.type
_entity_poly.pdbx_seq_one_letter_code
_entity_poly.pdbx_strand_id
1 'polypeptide(L)'
;MKNQTPFALCLLGGLFLILAGYDHGIRTIFLIYGVVHAISALAPYYLIIDSILTILGLIAWSGGYAVILGGGLLTTSHVRLGKFFIMISAGFGLISFILTILWFFIAGGWVGLLFLAWLIMNSIWALGLVLTIIARSMAK
;
A
#
# COMPACT_ATOMS: atom_id res chain seq x y z
N MET A 1 -2.24 21.47 -18.12
CA MET A 1 -2.60 20.06 -17.84
C MET A 1 -3.66 20.06 -16.73
N LYS A 2 -4.70 19.23 -16.81
CA LYS A 2 -5.62 19.05 -15.67
C LYS A 2 -4.91 18.25 -14.56
N ASN A 3 -5.21 18.53 -13.29
CA ASN A 3 -4.70 17.78 -12.13
C ASN A 3 -3.16 17.69 -11.97
N GLN A 4 -2.41 18.77 -12.27
CA GLN A 4 -0.94 18.80 -12.08
C GLN A 4 -0.50 18.60 -10.62
N THR A 5 -1.24 19.18 -9.67
CA THR A 5 -0.95 19.05 -8.24
C THR A 5 -1.15 17.60 -7.75
N PRO A 6 -2.28 16.91 -8.02
CA PRO A 6 -2.41 15.47 -7.79
C PRO A 6 -1.31 14.62 -8.42
N PHE A 7 -0.89 14.94 -9.65
CA PHE A 7 0.17 14.20 -10.32
C PHE A 7 1.51 14.34 -9.58
N ALA A 8 1.92 15.56 -9.24
CA ALA A 8 3.15 15.81 -8.51
C ALA A 8 3.16 15.09 -7.15
N LEU A 9 2.03 15.10 -6.44
CA LEU A 9 1.87 14.38 -5.18
C LEU A 9 1.95 12.86 -5.35
N CYS A 10 1.36 12.29 -6.41
CA CYS A 10 1.51 10.86 -6.72
C CYS A 10 2.96 10.51 -7.09
N LEU A 11 3.64 11.38 -7.84
CA LEU A 11 5.01 11.14 -8.27
C LEU A 11 5.97 11.14 -7.08
N LEU A 12 5.88 12.15 -6.22
CA LEU A 12 6.66 12.23 -4.98
C LEU A 12 6.29 11.09 -4.02
N GLY A 13 4.99 10.83 -3.84
CA GLY A 13 4.49 9.77 -2.96
C GLY A 13 4.95 8.38 -3.40
N GLY A 14 4.80 8.06 -4.69
CA GLY A 14 5.25 6.78 -5.25
C GLY A 14 6.76 6.61 -5.18
N LEU A 15 7.53 7.67 -5.44
CA LEU A 15 8.99 7.63 -5.34
C LEU A 15 9.47 7.43 -3.90
N PHE A 16 8.81 8.05 -2.93
CA PHE A 16 9.06 7.80 -1.50
C PHE A 16 8.74 6.36 -1.09
N LEU A 17 7.66 5.78 -1.61
CA LEU A 17 7.30 4.38 -1.34
C LEU A 17 8.33 3.41 -1.93
N ILE A 18 8.84 3.69 -3.14
CA ILE A 18 9.90 2.89 -3.78
C ILE A 18 11.21 3.01 -3.00
N LEU A 19 11.66 4.23 -2.70
CA LEU A 19 12.92 4.48 -1.99
C LEU A 19 12.92 3.91 -0.57
N ALA A 20 11.77 3.95 0.11
CA ALA A 20 11.64 3.37 1.44
C ALA A 20 11.54 1.83 1.41
N GLY A 21 11.52 1.21 0.23
CA GLY A 21 11.32 -0.23 0.09
C GLY A 21 10.00 -0.69 0.71
N TYR A 22 8.97 0.16 0.68
CA TYR A 22 7.71 -0.13 1.33
C TYR A 22 7.01 -1.29 0.61
N ASP A 23 6.75 -2.35 1.35
CA ASP A 23 6.31 -3.63 0.81
C ASP A 23 4.78 -3.72 0.64
N HIS A 24 4.04 -2.64 0.96
CA HIS A 24 2.58 -2.53 0.84
C HIS A 24 1.81 -3.74 1.38
N GLY A 25 2.37 -4.48 2.35
CA GLY A 25 1.71 -5.65 2.95
C GLY A 25 2.12 -7.01 2.39
N ILE A 26 3.20 -7.10 1.60
CA ILE A 26 3.77 -8.39 1.18
C ILE A 26 4.06 -9.28 2.40
N ARG A 27 4.54 -8.73 3.52
CA ARG A 27 4.75 -9.48 4.77
C ARG A 27 3.45 -10.11 5.30
N THR A 28 2.35 -9.39 5.22
CA THR A 28 1.03 -9.89 5.60
C THR A 28 0.61 -11.04 4.69
N ILE A 29 0.88 -10.92 3.38
CA ILE A 29 0.60 -11.99 2.40
C ILE A 29 1.43 -13.24 2.72
N PHE A 30 2.72 -13.10 3.04
CA PHE A 30 3.57 -14.21 3.46
C PHE A 30 3.11 -14.85 4.79
N LEU A 31 2.62 -14.05 5.73
CA LEU A 31 2.06 -14.56 6.98
C LEU A 31 0.80 -15.39 6.71
N ILE A 32 -0.11 -14.89 5.86
CA ILE A 32 -1.30 -15.64 5.43
C ILE A 32 -0.90 -16.94 4.74
N TYR A 33 0.08 -16.89 3.83
CA TYR A 33 0.62 -18.07 3.17
C TYR A 33 1.08 -19.13 4.17
N GLY A 34 1.86 -18.73 5.18
CA GLY A 34 2.34 -19.65 6.22
C GLY A 34 1.20 -20.26 7.05
N VAL A 35 0.20 -19.46 7.45
CA VAL A 35 -0.96 -19.93 8.22
C VAL A 35 -1.81 -20.92 7.40
N VAL A 36 -2.05 -20.63 6.12
CA VAL A 36 -2.82 -21.52 5.23
C VAL A 36 -2.13 -22.88 5.06
N HIS A 37 -0.81 -22.89 4.88
CA HIS A 37 -0.03 -24.11 4.71
C HIS A 37 0.14 -24.93 5.99
N ALA A 38 -0.12 -24.34 7.15
CA ALA A 38 -0.16 -25.06 8.41
C ALA A 38 -1.45 -25.89 8.57
N ILE A 39 -2.49 -25.64 7.76
CA ILE A 39 -3.79 -26.31 7.85
C ILE A 39 -3.88 -27.39 6.77
N SER A 40 -3.72 -28.65 7.18
CA SER A 40 -3.75 -29.80 6.27
C SER A 40 -5.07 -29.97 5.50
N ALA A 41 -6.20 -29.53 6.06
CA ALA A 41 -7.50 -29.57 5.39
C ALA A 41 -7.58 -28.68 4.13
N LEU A 42 -6.70 -27.68 4.01
CA LEU A 42 -6.65 -26.78 2.87
C LEU A 42 -5.75 -27.31 1.73
N ALA A 43 -5.04 -28.43 1.94
CA ALA A 43 -4.08 -28.98 0.98
C ALA A 43 -4.63 -29.18 -0.46
N PRO A 44 -5.87 -29.66 -0.67
CA PRO A 44 -6.44 -29.78 -2.01
C PRO A 44 -6.60 -28.44 -2.74
N TYR A 45 -6.64 -27.32 -2.00
CA TYR A 45 -6.91 -25.98 -2.52
C TYR A 45 -5.64 -25.11 -2.62
N TYR A 46 -4.47 -25.60 -2.19
CA TYR A 46 -3.24 -24.79 -2.17
C TYR A 46 -2.90 -24.17 -3.52
N LEU A 47 -3.06 -24.90 -4.63
CA LEU A 47 -2.79 -24.37 -5.97
C LEU A 47 -3.60 -23.09 -6.27
N ILE A 48 -4.89 -23.08 -5.92
CA ILE A 48 -5.77 -21.92 -6.14
C ILE A 48 -5.36 -20.78 -5.18
N ILE A 49 -5.10 -21.11 -3.92
CA ILE A 49 -4.74 -20.11 -2.90
C ILE A 49 -3.41 -19.45 -3.24
N ASP A 50 -2.40 -20.22 -3.63
CA ASP A 50 -1.08 -19.74 -4.03
C ASP A 50 -1.14 -18.85 -5.26
N SER A 51 -1.96 -19.22 -6.24
CA SER A 51 -2.19 -18.41 -7.43
C SER A 51 -2.75 -17.03 -7.05
N ILE A 52 -3.74 -16.99 -6.14
CA ILE A 52 -4.34 -15.75 -5.66
C ILE A 52 -3.34 -14.92 -4.85
N LEU A 53 -2.64 -15.55 -3.88
CA LEU A 53 -1.65 -14.87 -3.04
C LEU A 53 -0.46 -14.34 -3.86
N THR A 54 -0.06 -15.05 -4.91
CA THR A 54 0.99 -14.60 -5.84
C THR A 54 0.56 -13.34 -6.59
N ILE A 55 -0.67 -13.33 -7.13
CA ILE A 55 -1.21 -12.14 -7.82
C ILE A 55 -1.28 -10.95 -6.84
N LEU A 56 -1.79 -11.17 -5.63
CA LEU A 56 -1.85 -10.13 -4.60
C LEU A 56 -0.46 -9.63 -4.22
N GLY A 57 0.52 -10.53 -4.11
CA GLY A 57 1.91 -10.21 -3.81
C GLY A 57 2.56 -9.34 -4.89
N LEU A 58 2.31 -9.67 -6.17
CA LEU A 58 2.79 -8.86 -7.30
C LEU A 58 2.16 -7.46 -7.30
N ILE A 59 0.86 -7.36 -7.01
CA ILE A 59 0.17 -6.08 -6.90
C ILE A 59 0.77 -5.24 -5.78
N ALA A 60 0.93 -5.80 -4.57
CA ALA A 60 1.52 -5.12 -3.43
C ALA A 60 2.96 -4.66 -3.72
N TRP A 61 3.77 -5.51 -4.35
CA TRP A 61 5.14 -5.17 -4.75
C TRP A 61 5.21 -4.04 -5.77
N SER A 62 4.27 -4.01 -6.72
CA SER A 62 4.20 -2.95 -7.73
C SER A 62 3.61 -1.63 -7.22
N GLY A 63 3.18 -1.55 -5.95
CA GLY A 63 2.35 -0.45 -5.43
C GLY A 63 2.91 0.95 -5.69
N GLY A 64 4.21 1.18 -5.43
CA GLY A 64 4.84 2.47 -5.67
C GLY A 64 4.87 2.86 -7.16
N TYR A 65 5.09 1.90 -8.06
CA TYR A 65 5.07 2.14 -9.50
C TYR A 65 3.64 2.38 -10.02
N ALA A 66 2.68 1.59 -9.53
CA ALA A 66 1.28 1.71 -9.88
C ALA A 66 0.68 3.05 -9.43
N VAL A 67 1.16 3.60 -8.32
CA VAL A 67 0.87 4.98 -7.88
C VAL A 67 1.36 6.03 -8.89
N ILE A 68 2.60 5.91 -9.37
CA ILE A 68 3.19 6.87 -10.32
C ILE A 68 2.45 6.80 -11.66
N LEU A 69 2.21 5.60 -12.17
CA LEU A 69 1.46 5.36 -13.41
C LEU A 69 0.01 5.87 -13.29
N GLY A 70 -0.65 5.57 -12.17
CA GLY A 70 -2.00 6.06 -11.86
C GLY A 70 -2.05 7.58 -11.78
N GLY A 71 -1.03 8.21 -11.19
CA GLY A 71 -0.84 9.66 -11.19
C GLY A 71 -0.72 10.23 -12.60
N GLY A 72 0.07 9.59 -13.47
CA GLY A 72 0.20 10.00 -14.88
C GLY A 72 -1.16 10.00 -15.59
N LEU A 73 -1.98 8.97 -15.35
CA LEU A 73 -3.34 8.89 -15.91
C LEU A 73 -4.27 10.03 -15.42
N LEU A 74 -4.04 10.59 -14.22
CA LEU A 74 -4.81 11.75 -13.73
C LEU A 74 -4.63 13.01 -14.59
N THR A 75 -3.52 13.10 -15.32
CA THR A 75 -3.23 14.22 -16.23
C THR A 75 -3.90 14.08 -17.60
N THR A 76 -4.45 12.88 -17.89
CA THR A 76 -5.12 12.54 -19.15
C THR A 76 -6.64 12.65 -19.04
N SER A 77 -7.38 12.33 -20.11
CA SER A 77 -8.84 12.20 -20.09
C SER A 77 -9.35 11.05 -19.22
N HIS A 78 -8.48 10.10 -18.82
CA HIS A 78 -8.82 8.88 -18.10
C HIS A 78 -8.66 8.99 -16.57
N VAL A 79 -9.13 10.09 -15.97
CA VAL A 79 -8.98 10.35 -14.52
C VAL A 79 -9.59 9.24 -13.65
N ARG A 80 -10.71 8.64 -14.08
CA ARG A 80 -11.35 7.52 -13.35
C ARG A 80 -10.45 6.28 -13.26
N LEU A 81 -9.75 5.94 -14.35
CA LEU A 81 -8.80 4.83 -14.38
C LEU A 81 -7.59 5.14 -13.50
N GLY A 82 -7.04 6.35 -13.57
CA GLY A 82 -5.94 6.77 -12.69
C GLY A 82 -6.30 6.66 -11.20
N LYS A 83 -7.49 7.12 -10.81
CA LYS A 83 -8.02 6.98 -9.44
C LYS A 83 -8.15 5.52 -9.00
N PHE A 84 -8.47 4.60 -9.91
CA PHE A 84 -8.61 3.17 -9.62
C PHE A 84 -7.25 2.52 -9.33
N PHE A 85 -6.23 2.78 -10.17
CA PHE A 85 -4.87 2.27 -9.93
C PHE A 85 -4.29 2.78 -8.60
N ILE A 86 -4.47 4.07 -8.30
CA ILE A 86 -4.03 4.64 -7.02
C ILE A 86 -4.79 4.00 -5.86
N MET A 87 -6.11 3.76 -6.00
CA MET A 87 -6.91 3.14 -4.94
C MET A 87 -6.46 1.71 -4.63
N ILE A 88 -6.19 0.87 -5.63
CA ILE A 88 -5.71 -0.49 -5.41
C ILE A 88 -4.36 -0.47 -4.69
N SER A 89 -3.44 0.34 -5.18
CA SER A 89 -2.08 0.42 -4.66
C SER A 89 -2.03 0.99 -3.24
N ALA A 90 -2.71 2.11 -3.01
CA ALA A 90 -2.81 2.73 -1.69
C ALA A 90 -3.68 1.91 -0.72
N GLY A 91 -4.66 1.14 -1.23
CA GLY A 91 -5.53 0.29 -0.41
C GLY A 91 -4.76 -0.80 0.33
N PHE A 92 -3.86 -1.51 -0.37
CA PHE A 92 -2.97 -2.50 0.25
C PHE A 92 -2.01 -1.87 1.28
N GLY A 93 -1.46 -0.70 0.95
CA GLY A 93 -0.65 0.07 1.89
C GLY A 93 -1.43 0.54 3.13
N LEU A 94 -2.69 0.96 2.96
CA LEU A 94 -3.54 1.41 4.07
C LEU A 94 -3.92 0.27 5.01
N ILE A 95 -4.26 -0.92 4.49
CA ILE A 95 -4.51 -2.10 5.31
C ILE A 95 -3.27 -2.45 6.13
N SER A 96 -2.10 -2.45 5.49
CA SER A 96 -0.83 -2.74 6.15
C SER A 96 -0.48 -1.71 7.22
N PHE A 97 -0.79 -0.45 6.96
CA PHE A 97 -0.66 0.64 7.93
C PHE A 97 -1.56 0.42 9.16
N ILE A 98 -2.83 0.05 8.95
CA ILE A 98 -3.77 -0.28 10.05
C ILE A 98 -3.25 -1.46 10.87
N LEU A 99 -2.76 -2.52 10.23
CA LEU A 99 -2.19 -3.67 10.94
C LEU A 99 -0.94 -3.30 11.73
N THR A 100 -0.13 -2.38 11.20
CA THR A 100 1.03 -1.83 11.92
C THR A 100 0.60 -1.07 13.17
N ILE A 101 -0.42 -0.21 13.07
CA ILE A 101 -1.00 0.50 14.22
C ILE A 101 -1.47 -0.50 15.29
N LEU A 102 -2.21 -1.53 14.88
CA LEU A 102 -2.71 -2.56 15.78
C LEU A 102 -1.57 -3.31 16.48
N TRP A 103 -0.53 -3.69 15.73
CA TRP A 103 0.64 -4.38 16.28
C TRP A 103 1.36 -3.55 17.34
N PHE A 104 1.64 -2.27 17.05
CA PHE A 104 2.30 -1.37 18.02
C PHE A 104 1.46 -1.13 19.26
N PHE A 105 0.13 -1.07 19.13
CA PHE A 105 -0.76 -0.97 20.27
C PHE A 105 -0.77 -2.26 21.13
N ILE A 106 -0.81 -3.43 20.51
CA ILE A 106 -0.79 -4.71 21.25
C ILE A 106 0.57 -4.91 21.95
N ALA A 107 1.67 -4.59 21.26
CA ALA A 107 3.02 -4.82 21.78
C ALA A 107 3.45 -3.82 22.87
N GLY A 108 3.02 -2.56 22.77
CA GLY A 108 3.52 -1.47 23.64
C GLY A 108 2.44 -0.54 24.20
N GLY A 109 1.16 -0.85 23.99
CA GLY A 109 0.05 0.00 24.42
C GLY A 109 0.12 1.41 23.84
N TRP A 110 -0.25 2.40 24.65
CA TRP A 110 -0.21 3.81 24.29
C TRP A 110 1.21 4.33 24.00
N VAL A 111 2.23 3.81 24.69
CA VAL A 111 3.63 4.18 24.46
C VAL A 111 4.10 3.71 23.09
N GLY A 112 3.71 2.49 22.70
CA GLY A 112 3.98 1.96 21.35
C GLY A 112 3.35 2.82 20.25
N LEU A 113 2.15 3.34 20.46
CA LEU A 113 1.49 4.27 19.52
C LEU A 113 2.19 5.62 19.43
N LEU A 114 2.68 6.19 20.54
CA LEU A 114 3.46 7.43 20.51
C LEU A 114 4.77 7.26 19.73
N PHE A 115 5.44 6.12 19.91
CA PHE A 115 6.64 5.79 19.15
C PHE A 115 6.33 5.61 17.66
N LEU A 116 5.23 4.94 17.32
CA LEU A 116 4.77 4.81 15.94
C LEU A 116 4.46 6.18 15.31
N ALA A 117 3.81 7.08 16.05
CA ALA A 117 3.52 8.43 15.57
C ALA A 117 4.81 9.21 15.27
N TRP A 118 5.81 9.12 16.15
CA TRP A 118 7.13 9.70 15.92
C TRP A 118 7.81 9.09 14.67
N LEU A 119 7.70 7.77 14.50
CA LEU A 119 8.22 7.05 13.32
C LEU A 119 7.54 7.55 12.04
N ILE A 120 6.22 7.66 12.01
CA ILE A 120 5.44 8.15 10.87
C ILE A 120 5.90 9.55 10.46
N MET A 121 6.08 10.46 11.42
CA MET A 121 6.50 11.83 11.11
C MET A 121 7.92 11.93 10.57
N ASN A 122 8.79 10.95 10.89
CA ASN A 122 10.19 10.92 10.48
C ASN A 122 10.48 9.87 9.39
N SER A 123 9.46 9.21 8.84
CA SER A 123 9.64 8.13 7.87
C SER A 123 9.12 8.48 6.49
N ILE A 124 9.98 8.22 5.50
CA ILE A 124 9.72 8.47 4.08
C ILE A 124 8.53 7.63 3.57
N TRP A 125 8.38 6.37 4.03
CA TRP A 125 7.28 5.50 3.62
C TRP A 125 5.90 6.04 4.04
N ALA A 126 5.81 6.60 5.24
CA ALA A 126 4.55 7.11 5.78
C ALA A 126 4.13 8.41 5.10
N LEU A 127 5.10 9.31 4.85
CA LEU A 127 4.89 10.49 4.03
C LEU A 127 4.44 10.10 2.61
N GLY A 128 5.07 9.09 2.02
CA GLY A 128 4.70 8.54 0.73
C GLY A 128 3.22 8.15 0.66
N LEU A 129 2.76 7.35 1.64
CA LEU A 129 1.36 6.91 1.75
C LEU A 129 0.38 8.09 1.88
N VAL A 130 0.66 9.04 2.76
CA VAL A 130 -0.21 10.19 3.00
C VAL A 130 -0.34 11.06 1.74
N LEU A 131 0.78 11.33 1.06
CA LEU A 131 0.79 12.10 -0.19
C LEU A 131 -0.08 11.44 -1.27
N THR A 132 -0.03 10.11 -1.41
CA THR A 132 -0.89 9.37 -2.35
C THR A 132 -2.37 9.48 -2.05
N ILE A 133 -2.76 9.43 -0.77
CA ILE A 133 -4.16 9.52 -0.36
C ILE A 133 -4.71 10.92 -0.65
N ILE A 134 -3.92 11.95 -0.32
CA ILE A 134 -4.26 13.35 -0.60
C ILE A 134 -4.33 13.60 -2.11
N ALA A 135 -3.38 13.08 -2.88
CA ALA A 135 -3.38 13.23 -4.33
C ALA A 135 -4.68 12.70 -4.96
N ARG A 136 -5.13 11.53 -4.51
CA ARG A 136 -6.38 10.91 -4.97
C ARG A 136 -7.61 11.74 -4.61
N SER A 137 -7.68 12.29 -3.40
CA SER A 137 -8.83 13.09 -2.95
C SER A 137 -8.92 14.45 -3.66
N MET A 138 -7.76 15.01 -4.04
CA MET A 138 -7.68 16.28 -4.78
C MET A 138 -7.98 16.14 -6.27
N ALA A 139 -7.73 14.95 -6.86
CA ALA A 139 -7.99 14.72 -8.27
C ALA A 139 -9.48 14.85 -8.59
N LYS A 140 -9.85 15.70 -9.54
CA LYS A 140 -11.23 15.83 -10.06
C LYS A 140 -11.33 15.15 -11.41
#